data_AF-A0AAN7QY21-F1
#
_entry.id   AF-A0AAN7QY21-F1
#
_cell.length_a   1.000
_cell.length_b   1.000
_cell.length_c   1.000
_cell.angle_alpha   90.00
_cell.angle_beta   90.00
_cell.angle_gamma   90.00
#
_symmetry.space_group_name_H-M   'P 1'
#
loop_
_entity.id
_entity.type
_entity.pdbx_description
1 polymer ?
#
loop_
_entity_poly.entity_id
_entity_poly.type
_entity_poly.pdbx_seq_one_letter_code
_entity_poly.pdbx_strand_id
1 'polypeptide(L)'
;MASENPFNTILKTLEKPGGGGEFGKYYSLPSLNDPRIDRLPYSIRILLESAIRNCDEFQVKSKDVEKIIDWENTSPKLVEIPFKPARVLLQDFTGVPAVVDLACMRDAMNSLGGDPNKINPLVPVDLVIDHSVQVDVARSDNAVQANMELEFQRNRERFSFLKWGSNAFHNMLVVPPGSGIVHQVNLEYLGRVVFNTSGILHPDSVVGTDSHTTMIDGLGVAGWGVGGIEAEAAMLGQVRA
;
A
#
# COMPACT_ATOMS: atom_id res chain seq x y z
N MET A 1 1.59 -21.59 13.49
CA MET A 1 0.51 -21.75 12.50
C MET A 1 -0.45 -20.59 12.75
N ALA A 2 -0.82 -19.84 11.71
CA ALA A 2 -1.83 -18.79 11.86
C ALA A 2 -3.12 -19.44 12.36
N SER A 3 -3.68 -18.88 13.43
CA SER A 3 -4.99 -19.31 13.91
C SER A 3 -6.08 -18.81 12.96
N GLU A 4 -7.25 -19.44 12.98
CA GLU A 4 -8.40 -18.91 12.26
C GLU A 4 -8.75 -17.50 12.79
N ASN A 5 -9.06 -16.57 11.89
CA ASN A 5 -9.33 -15.18 12.26
C ASN A 5 -10.51 -15.13 13.26
N PRO A 6 -10.29 -14.67 14.52
CA PRO A 6 -11.31 -14.67 15.58
C PRO A 6 -12.57 -13.86 15.24
N PHE A 7 -12.46 -12.95 14.26
CA PHE A 7 -13.53 -12.06 13.84
C PHE A 7 -14.31 -12.58 12.62
N ASN A 8 -14.13 -13.83 12.20
CA ASN A 8 -14.91 -14.43 11.10
C ASN A 8 -16.43 -14.41 11.35
N THR A 9 -16.88 -14.30 12.59
CA THR A 9 -18.30 -14.21 12.96
C THR A 9 -18.98 -12.92 12.50
N ILE A 10 -18.22 -11.85 12.24
CA ILE A 10 -18.74 -10.56 11.76
C ILE A 10 -18.59 -10.38 10.24
N LEU A 11 -18.13 -11.41 9.53
CA LEU A 11 -18.02 -11.41 8.08
C LEU A 11 -19.40 -11.43 7.45
N LYS A 12 -19.71 -10.44 6.61
CA LYS A 12 -20.98 -10.31 5.91
C LYS A 12 -20.79 -10.28 4.41
N THR A 13 -21.81 -10.69 3.67
CA THR A 13 -21.86 -10.56 2.21
C THR A 13 -22.46 -9.20 1.84
N LEU A 14 -21.84 -8.51 0.88
CA LEU A 14 -22.42 -7.35 0.20
C LEU A 14 -23.05 -7.80 -1.12
N GLU A 15 -24.37 -7.76 -1.20
CA GLU A 15 -25.12 -8.13 -2.40
C GLU A 15 -25.12 -7.01 -3.45
N LYS A 16 -25.20 -7.39 -4.73
CA LYS A 16 -25.38 -6.42 -5.83
C LYS A 16 -26.82 -5.92 -5.87
N PRO A 17 -27.04 -4.62 -6.08
CA PRO A 17 -28.37 -4.08 -6.37
C PRO A 17 -29.04 -4.85 -7.50
N GLY A 18 -30.30 -5.26 -7.29
CA GLY A 18 -31.10 -5.95 -8.31
C GLY A 18 -30.91 -7.46 -8.41
N GLY A 19 -30.27 -8.12 -7.43
CA GLY A 19 -30.23 -9.59 -7.35
C GLY A 19 -29.24 -10.28 -8.29
N GLY A 20 -28.29 -9.53 -8.86
CA GLY A 20 -27.29 -10.04 -9.82
C GLY A 20 -26.06 -10.74 -9.21
N GLY A 21 -26.17 -11.27 -7.99
CA GLY A 21 -25.08 -11.92 -7.25
C GLY A 21 -24.41 -11.02 -6.20
N GLU A 22 -23.20 -11.40 -5.77
CA GLU A 22 -22.48 -10.74 -4.67
C GLU A 22 -21.35 -9.82 -5.20
N PHE A 23 -21.12 -8.67 -4.56
CA PHE A 23 -19.90 -7.87 -4.77
C PHE A 23 -18.69 -8.51 -4.08
N GLY A 24 -18.90 -9.09 -2.91
CA GLY A 24 -17.88 -9.70 -2.07
C GLY A 24 -18.32 -9.74 -0.61
N LYS A 25 -17.44 -10.21 0.26
CA LYS A 25 -17.63 -10.23 1.70
C LYS A 25 -16.81 -9.13 2.37
N TYR A 26 -17.23 -8.66 3.53
CA TYR A 26 -16.53 -7.62 4.29
C TYR A 26 -16.71 -7.83 5.79
N TYR A 27 -15.73 -7.38 6.58
CA TYR A 27 -15.84 -7.38 8.03
C TYR A 27 -16.73 -6.22 8.47
N SER A 28 -17.94 -6.51 8.94
CA SER A 28 -18.92 -5.50 9.30
C SER A 28 -18.63 -4.97 10.71
N LEU A 29 -17.95 -3.82 10.81
CA LEU A 29 -17.67 -3.17 12.10
C LEU A 29 -18.91 -3.03 13.00
N PRO A 30 -20.09 -2.60 12.50
CA PRO A 30 -21.29 -2.54 13.34
C PRO A 30 -21.73 -3.88 13.95
N SER A 31 -21.30 -5.01 13.38
CA SER A 31 -21.64 -6.36 13.86
C SER A 31 -20.80 -6.81 15.05
N LEU A 32 -19.81 -6.02 15.46
CA LEU A 32 -19.16 -6.16 16.76
C LEU A 32 -20.10 -5.81 17.93
N ASN A 33 -21.21 -5.08 17.67
CA ASN A 33 -22.17 -4.64 18.66
C ASN A 33 -21.54 -3.86 19.84
N ASP A 34 -20.50 -3.07 19.54
CA ASP A 34 -19.82 -2.22 20.52
C ASP A 34 -20.13 -0.74 20.26
N PRO A 35 -20.78 -0.02 21.19
CA PRO A 35 -21.16 1.37 21.01
C PRO A 35 -19.96 2.33 20.88
N ARG A 36 -18.74 1.91 21.25
CA ARG A 36 -17.52 2.71 21.07
C ARG A 36 -17.20 2.93 19.59
N ILE A 37 -17.57 1.98 18.72
CA ILE A 37 -17.30 2.04 17.28
C ILE A 37 -17.96 3.27 16.63
N ASP A 38 -19.16 3.62 17.07
CA ASP A 38 -19.90 4.78 16.54
C ASP A 38 -19.20 6.11 16.85
N ARG A 39 -18.39 6.14 17.91
CA ARG A 39 -17.62 7.31 18.35
C ARG A 39 -16.23 7.39 17.73
N LEU A 40 -15.74 6.33 17.09
CA LEU A 40 -14.42 6.33 16.47
C LEU A 40 -14.36 7.31 15.28
N PRO A 41 -13.30 8.13 15.19
CA PRO A 41 -13.01 8.89 13.97
C PRO A 41 -12.91 7.96 12.75
N TYR A 42 -13.35 8.42 11.58
CA TYR A 42 -13.31 7.62 10.35
C TYR A 42 -11.92 7.07 10.02
N SER A 43 -10.87 7.85 10.26
CA SER A 43 -9.48 7.39 10.10
C SER A 43 -9.14 6.20 11.00
N ILE A 44 -9.62 6.18 12.25
CA ILE A 44 -9.42 5.06 13.19
C ILE A 44 -10.24 3.84 12.77
N ARG A 45 -11.40 4.02 12.13
CA ARG A 45 -12.19 2.90 11.58
C ARG A 45 -11.44 2.13 10.49
N ILE A 46 -10.61 2.83 9.69
CA ILE A 46 -9.75 2.19 8.67
C ILE A 46 -8.67 1.33 9.34
N LEU A 47 -8.04 1.84 10.41
CA LEU A 47 -7.06 1.06 11.19
C LEU A 47 -7.72 -0.16 11.86
N LEU A 48 -8.92 0.02 12.42
CA LEU A 48 -9.70 -1.04 13.04
C LEU A 48 -10.06 -2.15 12.03
N GLU A 49 -10.51 -1.78 10.84
CA GLU A 49 -10.79 -2.74 9.76
C GLU A 49 -9.54 -3.53 9.39
N SER A 50 -8.41 -2.84 9.20
CA SER A 50 -7.14 -3.50 8.84
C SER A 50 -6.71 -4.49 9.93
N ALA A 51 -6.81 -4.12 11.21
CA ALA A 51 -6.47 -5.00 12.32
C ALA A 51 -7.40 -6.22 12.39
N ILE A 52 -8.71 -6.03 12.24
CA ILE A 52 -9.70 -7.11 12.26
C ILE A 52 -9.45 -8.10 11.12
N ARG A 53 -9.33 -7.60 9.88
CA ARG A 53 -9.16 -8.46 8.70
C ARG A 53 -7.86 -9.24 8.74
N ASN A 54 -6.80 -8.66 9.30
CA ASN A 54 -5.48 -9.28 9.40
C ASN A 54 -5.22 -9.98 10.73
N CYS A 55 -6.22 -10.14 11.60
CA CYS A 55 -6.03 -10.80 12.90
C CYS A 55 -5.73 -12.30 12.72
N ASP A 56 -4.51 -12.67 13.07
CA ASP A 56 -3.96 -14.03 12.94
C ASP A 56 -3.52 -14.63 14.30
N GLU A 57 -3.69 -13.87 15.38
CA GLU A 57 -3.17 -14.10 16.74
C GLU A 57 -1.63 -14.21 16.82
N PHE A 58 -0.93 -13.76 15.78
CA PHE A 58 0.53 -13.79 15.72
C PHE A 58 1.10 -12.38 15.50
N GLN A 59 0.95 -11.84 14.30
CA GLN A 59 1.35 -10.46 13.98
C GLN A 59 0.31 -9.46 14.47
N VAL A 60 -0.97 -9.80 14.37
CA VAL A 60 -2.10 -8.96 14.80
C VAL A 60 -2.97 -9.78 15.74
N LYS A 61 -3.09 -9.35 16.99
CA LYS A 61 -3.81 -10.07 18.04
C LYS A 61 -5.15 -9.41 18.33
N SER A 62 -6.10 -10.17 18.85
CA SER A 62 -7.42 -9.65 19.27
C SER A 62 -7.29 -8.55 20.32
N LYS A 63 -6.26 -8.61 21.17
CA LYS A 63 -5.94 -7.53 22.11
C LYS A 63 -5.60 -6.21 21.40
N ASP A 64 -5.04 -6.28 20.19
CA ASP A 64 -4.68 -5.10 19.42
C ASP A 64 -5.91 -4.48 18.77
N VAL A 65 -6.86 -5.30 18.34
CA VAL A 65 -8.20 -4.84 17.94
C VAL A 65 -8.89 -4.10 19.10
N GLU A 66 -8.87 -4.67 20.30
CA GLU A 66 -9.45 -4.01 21.49
C GLU A 66 -8.78 -2.66 21.80
N LYS A 67 -7.45 -2.55 21.69
CA LYS A 67 -6.76 -1.27 21.88
C LYS A 67 -7.23 -0.19 20.91
N ILE A 68 -7.56 -0.57 19.66
CA ILE A 68 -8.05 0.34 18.63
C ILE A 68 -9.51 0.72 18.90
N ILE A 69 -10.35 -0.22 19.34
CA ILE A 69 -11.72 0.08 19.77
C ILE A 69 -11.71 1.04 20.98
N ASP A 70 -10.77 0.87 21.91
CA ASP A 70 -10.58 1.72 23.09
C ASP A 70 -9.75 3.00 22.82
N TRP A 71 -9.74 3.48 21.56
CA TRP A 71 -8.91 4.60 21.10
C TRP A 71 -8.95 5.85 22.01
N GLU A 72 -10.13 6.21 22.54
CA GLU A 72 -10.30 7.38 23.41
C GLU A 72 -9.43 7.31 24.68
N ASN A 73 -9.19 6.09 25.19
CA ASN A 73 -8.38 5.86 26.39
C ASN A 73 -6.94 5.44 26.07
N THR A 74 -6.70 4.81 24.91
CA THR A 74 -5.37 4.32 24.52
C THR A 74 -4.52 5.38 23.82
N SER A 75 -5.13 6.28 23.05
CA SER A 75 -4.44 7.35 22.32
C SER A 75 -3.60 8.27 23.24
N PRO A 76 -4.10 8.74 24.40
CA PRO A 76 -3.30 9.58 25.30
C PRO A 76 -2.11 8.84 25.95
N LYS A 77 -2.11 7.50 25.90
CA LYS A 77 -1.09 6.63 26.51
C LYS A 77 -0.03 6.18 25.50
N LEU A 78 -0.11 6.62 24.25
CA LEU A 78 0.81 6.26 23.16
C LEU A 78 0.96 4.75 23.00
N VAL A 79 -0.15 4.02 23.09
CA VAL A 79 -0.16 2.57 22.92
C VAL A 79 0.10 2.23 21.44
N GLU A 80 1.12 1.41 21.19
CA GLU A 80 1.39 0.88 19.86
C GLU A 80 0.28 -0.08 19.39
N ILE A 81 -0.11 0.09 18.12
CA ILE A 81 -1.11 -0.70 17.42
C ILE A 81 -0.53 -1.24 16.10
N PRO A 82 -0.96 -2.40 15.62
CA PRO A 82 -0.56 -2.90 14.32
C PRO A 82 -1.30 -2.17 13.19
N PHE A 83 -0.61 -1.96 12.07
CA PHE A 83 -1.25 -1.54 10.83
C PHE A 83 -0.66 -2.30 9.62
N LYS A 84 -1.54 -2.79 8.74
CA LYS A 84 -1.18 -3.40 7.46
C LYS A 84 -1.85 -2.61 6.33
N PRO A 85 -1.11 -1.76 5.59
CA PRO A 85 -1.69 -1.00 4.49
C PRO A 85 -2.16 -1.94 3.38
N ALA A 86 -3.13 -1.50 2.58
CA ALA A 86 -3.64 -2.27 1.45
C ALA A 86 -2.65 -2.33 0.28
N ARG A 87 -1.79 -1.31 0.14
CA ARG A 87 -0.79 -1.18 -0.92
C ARG A 87 0.37 -0.26 -0.53
N VAL A 88 1.40 -0.21 -1.36
CA VAL A 88 2.56 0.67 -1.22
C VAL A 88 2.73 1.54 -2.47
N LEU A 89 3.10 2.81 -2.28
CA LEU A 89 3.39 3.76 -3.36
C LEU A 89 4.86 4.17 -3.36
N LEU A 90 5.52 4.09 -4.51
CA LEU A 90 6.92 4.46 -4.68
C LEU A 90 7.06 5.55 -5.74
N GLN A 91 8.08 6.38 -5.60
CA GLN A 91 8.61 7.24 -6.66
C GLN A 91 10.01 6.77 -7.06
N ASP A 92 10.54 7.14 -8.22
CA ASP A 92 11.73 6.50 -8.81
C ASP A 92 13.05 6.65 -8.01
N PHE A 93 13.24 7.71 -7.22
CA PHE A 93 14.44 7.89 -6.40
C PHE A 93 14.48 6.93 -5.21
N THR A 94 13.34 6.64 -4.60
CA THR A 94 13.22 5.67 -3.49
C THR A 94 12.83 4.28 -3.96
N GLY A 95 12.25 4.17 -5.15
CA GLY A 95 11.86 2.90 -5.77
C GLY A 95 13.04 2.13 -6.35
N VAL A 96 14.05 2.83 -6.90
CA VAL A 96 15.30 2.15 -7.33
C VAL A 96 15.97 1.40 -6.16
N PRO A 97 16.30 2.04 -5.02
CA PRO A 97 16.91 1.32 -3.91
C PRO A 97 16.00 0.21 -3.36
N ALA A 98 14.69 0.42 -3.27
CA ALA A 98 13.76 -0.65 -2.83
C ALA A 98 13.78 -1.89 -3.74
N VAL A 99 13.85 -1.70 -5.06
CA VAL A 99 13.96 -2.82 -6.01
C VAL A 99 15.35 -3.48 -5.94
N VAL A 100 16.41 -2.71 -5.67
CA VAL A 100 17.75 -3.27 -5.37
C VAL A 100 17.70 -4.13 -4.11
N ASP A 101 17.08 -3.65 -3.03
CA ASP A 101 17.00 -4.38 -1.77
C ASP A 101 16.21 -5.69 -1.92
N LEU A 102 15.10 -5.68 -2.68
CA LEU A 102 14.38 -6.91 -3.06
C LEU A 102 15.24 -7.88 -3.89
N ALA A 103 16.05 -7.38 -4.81
CA ALA A 103 16.98 -8.21 -5.57
C ALA A 103 18.08 -8.82 -4.67
N CYS A 104 18.67 -8.02 -3.79
CA CYS A 104 19.68 -8.47 -2.82
C CYS A 104 19.09 -9.50 -1.85
N MET A 105 17.84 -9.33 -1.40
CA MET A 105 17.15 -10.30 -0.57
C MET A 105 16.92 -11.63 -1.31
N ARG A 106 16.65 -11.62 -2.63
CA ARG A 106 16.59 -12.84 -3.44
C ARG A 106 17.93 -13.57 -3.51
N ASP A 107 19.02 -12.83 -3.72
CA ASP A 107 20.37 -13.41 -3.74
C ASP A 107 20.76 -14.00 -2.39
N ALA A 108 20.43 -13.31 -1.29
CA ALA A 108 20.65 -13.80 0.06
C ALA A 108 19.83 -15.07 0.35
N MET A 109 18.54 -15.08 -0.03
CA MET A 109 17.67 -16.25 0.12
C MET A 109 18.20 -17.47 -0.64
N ASN A 110 18.68 -17.26 -1.88
CA ASN A 110 19.32 -18.31 -2.67
C ASN A 110 20.60 -18.84 -2.01
N SER A 111 21.44 -17.94 -1.51
CA SER A 111 22.71 -18.29 -0.86
C SER A 111 22.51 -19.10 0.42
N LEU A 112 21.39 -18.90 1.12
CA LEU A 112 20.98 -19.68 2.29
C LEU A 112 20.27 -21.00 1.93
N GLY A 113 20.15 -21.35 0.64
CA GLY A 113 19.45 -22.55 0.17
C GLY A 113 17.92 -22.48 0.22
N GLY A 114 17.37 -21.27 0.39
CA GLY A 114 15.94 -21.00 0.34
C GLY A 114 15.43 -20.74 -1.09
N ASP A 115 14.12 -20.67 -1.25
CA ASP A 115 13.47 -20.29 -2.52
C ASP A 115 13.42 -18.75 -2.68
N PRO A 116 14.14 -18.15 -3.64
CA PRO A 116 14.16 -16.70 -3.86
C PRO A 116 12.79 -16.14 -4.26
N ASN A 117 11.91 -16.96 -4.84
CA ASN A 117 10.59 -16.49 -5.25
C ASN A 117 9.68 -16.13 -4.06
N LYS A 118 10.04 -16.55 -2.85
CA LYS A 118 9.38 -16.10 -1.62
C LYS A 118 9.64 -14.63 -1.30
N ILE A 119 10.70 -14.04 -1.86
CA ILE A 119 10.93 -12.59 -1.79
C ILE A 119 10.13 -11.95 -2.92
N ASN A 120 8.92 -11.53 -2.57
CA ASN A 120 7.99 -10.85 -3.46
C ASN A 120 7.04 -9.95 -2.65
N PRO A 121 6.64 -8.78 -3.17
CA PRO A 121 5.57 -8.00 -2.56
C PRO A 121 4.26 -8.80 -2.38
N LEU A 122 3.73 -8.77 -1.17
CA LEU A 122 2.46 -9.41 -0.77
C LEU A 122 1.25 -8.49 -0.97
N VAL A 123 1.50 -7.19 -1.09
CA VAL A 123 0.51 -6.17 -1.44
C VAL A 123 0.88 -5.52 -2.77
N PRO A 124 -0.08 -4.90 -3.48
CA PRO A 124 0.21 -4.07 -4.64
C PRO A 124 1.25 -2.99 -4.33
N VAL A 125 2.19 -2.82 -5.24
CA VAL A 125 3.22 -1.78 -5.22
C VAL A 125 3.12 -1.02 -6.53
N ASP A 126 2.75 0.24 -6.45
CA ASP A 126 2.72 1.14 -7.62
C ASP A 126 3.94 2.06 -7.55
N LEU A 127 4.80 2.04 -8.56
CA LEU A 127 5.97 2.91 -8.69
C LEU A 127 5.73 3.90 -9.83
N VAL A 128 5.84 5.20 -9.55
CA VAL A 128 5.72 6.25 -10.56
C VAL A 128 7.07 6.88 -10.83
N ILE A 129 7.43 7.02 -12.11
CA ILE A 129 8.66 7.70 -12.52
C ILE A 129 8.33 9.16 -12.85
N ASP A 130 8.68 10.06 -11.94
CA ASP A 130 8.35 11.48 -12.02
C ASP A 130 9.43 12.43 -11.47
N HIS A 131 10.44 11.92 -10.75
CA HIS A 131 11.53 12.72 -10.16
C HIS A 131 12.78 12.83 -11.08
N SER A 132 12.74 12.23 -12.26
CA SER A 132 13.89 12.19 -13.17
C SER A 132 13.94 13.31 -14.22
N VAL A 133 12.79 13.89 -14.58
CA VAL A 133 12.71 14.94 -15.62
C VAL A 133 13.25 16.27 -15.09
N GLN A 134 13.95 17.00 -15.94
CA GLN A 134 14.47 18.33 -15.64
C GLN A 134 14.01 19.33 -16.70
N VAL A 135 13.93 20.61 -16.32
CA VAL A 135 13.59 21.69 -17.25
C VAL A 135 14.87 22.19 -17.92
N ASP A 136 15.44 21.39 -18.84
CA ASP A 136 16.62 21.77 -19.63
C ASP A 136 16.27 22.79 -20.72
N VAL A 137 15.10 22.62 -21.35
CA VAL A 137 14.53 23.50 -22.36
C VAL A 137 13.17 24.01 -21.87
N ALA A 138 12.91 25.31 -22.06
CA ALA A 138 11.64 25.95 -21.72
C ALA A 138 11.23 26.95 -22.80
N ARG A 139 9.93 27.32 -22.83
CA ARG A 139 9.36 28.34 -23.73
C ARG A 139 9.61 28.06 -25.22
N SER A 140 9.54 26.79 -25.61
CA SER A 140 9.63 26.34 -27.00
C SER A 140 8.59 25.25 -27.24
N ASP A 141 8.04 25.18 -28.46
CA ASP A 141 7.02 24.19 -28.81
C ASP A 141 7.53 22.75 -28.67
N ASN A 142 8.85 22.54 -28.84
CA ASN A 142 9.51 21.24 -28.68
C ASN A 142 10.06 20.97 -27.26
N ALA A 143 9.84 21.85 -26.29
CA ALA A 143 10.48 21.76 -24.97
C ALA A 143 10.16 20.45 -24.23
N VAL A 144 8.89 20.01 -24.27
CA VAL A 144 8.45 18.77 -23.62
C VAL A 144 9.17 17.56 -24.21
N GLN A 145 9.21 17.44 -25.53
CA GLN A 145 9.91 16.35 -26.20
C GLN A 145 11.41 16.35 -25.90
N ALA A 146 12.07 17.51 -25.99
CA ALA A 146 13.50 17.64 -25.75
C ALA A 146 13.87 17.23 -24.31
N ASN A 147 13.09 17.65 -23.30
CA ASN A 147 13.33 17.29 -21.91
C ASN A 147 13.13 15.79 -21.65
N MET A 148 12.10 15.17 -22.26
CA MET A 148 11.87 13.72 -22.14
C MET A 148 12.99 12.90 -22.80
N GLU A 149 13.51 13.34 -23.95
CA GLU A 149 14.65 12.69 -24.61
C GLU A 149 15.91 12.75 -23.74
N LEU A 150 16.20 13.91 -23.13
CA LEU A 150 17.32 14.08 -22.20
C LEU A 150 17.15 13.25 -20.92
N GLU A 151 15.95 13.23 -20.35
CA GLU A 151 15.61 12.39 -19.20
C GLU A 151 15.92 10.92 -19.48
N PHE A 152 15.45 10.40 -20.62
CA PHE A 152 15.66 9.01 -20.99
C PHE A 152 17.13 8.69 -21.24
N GLN A 153 17.88 9.59 -21.89
CA GLN A 153 19.31 9.42 -22.11
C GLN A 153 20.09 9.34 -20.78
N ARG A 154 19.78 10.23 -19.82
CA ARG A 154 20.47 10.31 -18.53
C ARG A 154 20.12 9.14 -17.59
N ASN A 155 18.89 8.63 -17.66
CA ASN A 155 18.37 7.65 -16.70
C ASN A 155 18.13 6.25 -17.29
N ARG A 156 18.67 5.97 -18.48
CA ARG A 156 18.44 4.71 -19.22
C ARG A 156 18.65 3.46 -18.37
N GLU A 157 19.72 3.41 -17.58
CA GLU A 157 20.03 2.26 -16.72
C GLU A 157 18.98 2.09 -15.61
N ARG A 158 18.66 3.17 -14.89
CA ARG A 158 17.64 3.18 -13.83
C ARG A 158 16.28 2.73 -14.37
N PHE A 159 15.86 3.24 -15.53
CA PHE A 159 14.59 2.86 -16.14
C PHE A 159 14.59 1.40 -16.62
N SER A 160 15.71 0.93 -17.16
CA SER A 160 15.85 -0.49 -17.54
C SER A 160 15.79 -1.41 -16.32
N PHE A 161 16.38 -0.99 -15.19
CA PHE A 161 16.34 -1.72 -13.94
C PHE A 161 14.94 -1.76 -13.33
N LEU A 162 14.23 -0.63 -13.28
CA LEU A 162 12.84 -0.58 -12.81
C LEU A 162 11.90 -1.39 -13.70
N LYS A 163 12.11 -1.35 -15.02
CA LYS A 163 11.38 -2.21 -15.98
C LYS A 163 11.67 -3.69 -15.76
N TRP A 164 12.91 -4.06 -15.42
CA TRP A 164 13.19 -5.43 -15.00
C TRP A 164 12.43 -5.78 -13.72
N GLY A 165 12.44 -4.90 -12.71
CA GLY A 165 11.73 -5.09 -11.44
C GLY A 165 10.24 -5.36 -11.63
N SER A 166 9.56 -4.60 -12.49
CA SER A 166 8.13 -4.79 -12.78
C SER A 166 7.80 -6.14 -13.44
N ASN A 167 8.79 -6.80 -14.07
CA ASN A 167 8.62 -8.13 -14.65
C ASN A 167 9.10 -9.24 -13.70
N ALA A 168 10.06 -8.94 -12.83
CA ALA A 168 10.67 -9.91 -11.91
C ALA A 168 9.85 -10.12 -10.63
N PHE A 169 9.04 -9.13 -10.22
CA PHE A 169 8.21 -9.18 -9.02
C PHE A 169 6.73 -9.12 -9.38
N HIS A 170 5.94 -10.01 -8.78
CA HIS A 170 4.48 -9.93 -8.85
C HIS A 170 3.99 -8.74 -8.01
N ASN A 171 2.80 -8.23 -8.34
CA ASN A 171 2.18 -7.08 -7.68
C ASN A 171 2.96 -5.76 -7.84
N MET A 172 3.93 -5.69 -8.74
CA MET A 172 4.70 -4.47 -9.00
C MET A 172 4.28 -3.83 -10.33
N LEU A 173 3.65 -2.67 -10.25
CA LEU A 173 3.31 -1.83 -11.39
C LEU A 173 4.31 -0.68 -11.50
N VAL A 174 4.83 -0.41 -12.69
CA VAL A 174 5.68 0.75 -12.97
C VAL A 174 4.96 1.66 -13.97
N VAL A 175 4.62 2.87 -13.54
CA VAL A 175 4.11 3.95 -14.38
C VAL A 175 5.31 4.63 -15.05
N PRO A 176 5.37 4.66 -16.39
CA PRO A 176 6.56 5.15 -17.11
C PRO A 176 6.73 6.68 -17.02
N PRO A 177 7.93 7.20 -17.37
CA PRO A 177 8.20 8.64 -17.39
C PRO A 177 7.21 9.39 -18.28
N GLY A 178 6.92 10.65 -17.94
CA GLY A 178 6.01 11.50 -18.71
C GLY A 178 4.51 11.22 -18.50
N SER A 179 4.15 10.34 -17.55
CA SER A 179 2.75 10.00 -17.24
C SER A 179 2.08 10.95 -16.23
N GLY A 180 2.85 11.84 -15.60
CA GLY A 180 2.39 12.74 -14.54
C GLY A 180 3.22 12.60 -13.27
N ILE A 181 2.76 13.24 -12.19
CA ILE A 181 3.40 13.20 -10.87
C ILE A 181 2.72 12.18 -9.97
N VAL A 182 3.49 11.52 -9.10
CA VAL A 182 3.10 10.35 -8.30
C VAL A 182 1.77 10.54 -7.57
N HIS A 183 1.55 11.69 -6.91
CA HIS A 183 0.34 11.91 -6.12
C HIS A 183 -0.89 12.26 -6.96
N GLN A 184 -0.71 12.93 -8.10
CA GLN A 184 -1.80 13.20 -9.03
C GLN A 184 -2.24 11.91 -9.73
N VAL A 185 -1.28 11.11 -10.23
CA VAL A 185 -1.56 9.78 -10.80
C VAL A 185 -2.21 8.88 -9.74
N ASN A 186 -1.79 8.99 -8.48
CA ASN A 186 -2.42 8.25 -7.38
C ASN A 186 -3.89 8.65 -7.16
N LEU A 187 -4.22 9.94 -7.19
CA LEU A 187 -5.61 10.40 -7.06
C LEU A 187 -6.48 10.02 -8.26
N GLU A 188 -5.96 10.17 -9.47
CA GLU A 188 -6.75 10.06 -10.70
C GLU A 188 -6.86 8.63 -11.24
N TYR A 189 -5.90 7.75 -10.90
CA TYR A 189 -5.79 6.43 -11.53
C TYR A 189 -5.51 5.29 -10.55
N LEU A 190 -4.55 5.44 -9.63
CA LEU A 190 -4.12 4.35 -8.74
C LEU A 190 -4.95 4.25 -7.45
N GLY A 191 -5.75 5.25 -7.08
CA GLY A 191 -6.60 5.21 -5.90
C GLY A 191 -7.74 4.22 -6.11
N ARG A 192 -7.85 3.20 -5.24
CA ARG A 192 -8.92 2.19 -5.35
C ARG A 192 -10.15 2.58 -4.54
N VAL A 193 -9.97 3.36 -3.47
CA VAL A 193 -10.98 3.69 -2.43
C VAL A 193 -11.47 2.46 -1.66
N VAL A 194 -11.93 1.41 -2.36
CA VAL A 194 -12.28 0.10 -1.82
C VAL A 194 -11.61 -0.98 -2.67
N PHE A 195 -10.85 -1.85 -2.03
CA PHE A 195 -10.29 -3.05 -2.65
C PHE A 195 -11.31 -4.19 -2.67
N ASN A 196 -11.17 -5.09 -3.64
CA ASN A 196 -11.78 -6.41 -3.64
C ASN A 196 -10.68 -7.46 -3.86
N THR A 197 -10.16 -8.01 -2.76
CA THR A 197 -9.04 -8.96 -2.79
C THR A 197 -9.57 -10.36 -2.52
N SER A 198 -9.60 -11.20 -3.56
CA SER A 198 -10.12 -12.58 -3.47
C SER A 198 -11.53 -12.67 -2.88
N GLY A 199 -12.40 -11.71 -3.22
CA GLY A 199 -13.77 -11.64 -2.73
C GLY A 199 -13.93 -10.97 -1.38
N ILE A 200 -12.87 -10.42 -0.78
CA ILE A 200 -12.93 -9.64 0.47
C ILE A 200 -12.81 -8.15 0.14
N LEU A 201 -13.84 -7.38 0.51
CA LEU A 201 -13.90 -5.94 0.37
C LEU A 201 -13.29 -5.28 1.61
N HIS A 202 -12.42 -4.29 1.38
CA HIS A 202 -11.80 -3.51 2.45
C HIS A 202 -11.40 -2.11 1.95
N PRO A 203 -11.25 -1.11 2.84
CA PRO A 203 -10.77 0.21 2.47
C PRO A 203 -9.40 0.14 1.79
N ASP A 204 -9.19 1.02 0.81
CA ASP A 204 -7.85 1.38 0.36
C ASP A 204 -7.11 2.09 1.48
N SER A 205 -5.82 1.78 1.61
CA SER A 205 -4.88 2.49 2.46
C SER A 205 -3.47 2.27 1.93
N VAL A 206 -2.63 3.29 2.07
CA VAL A 206 -1.34 3.33 1.39
C VAL A 206 -0.26 3.97 2.24
N VAL A 207 0.88 3.31 2.33
CA VAL A 207 2.12 3.97 2.77
C VAL A 207 2.97 4.23 1.54
N GLY A 208 3.66 5.36 1.49
CA GLY A 208 4.50 5.70 0.34
C GLY A 208 5.85 6.27 0.72
N THR A 209 6.84 6.09 -0.12
CA THR A 209 8.21 6.59 0.11
C THR A 209 8.38 8.06 -0.30
N ASP A 210 7.32 8.84 -0.08
CA ASP A 210 7.24 10.28 -0.31
C ASP A 210 6.34 10.94 0.75
N SER A 211 6.75 12.08 1.29
CA SER A 211 6.04 12.78 2.37
C SER A 211 4.64 13.26 1.99
N HIS A 212 4.39 13.53 0.72
CA HIS A 212 3.09 14.03 0.23
C HIS A 212 2.12 12.91 -0.12
N THR A 213 2.44 11.64 0.21
CA THR A 213 1.49 10.52 0.08
C THR A 213 0.15 10.81 0.78
N THR A 214 0.17 11.67 1.80
CA THR A 214 -1.01 12.23 2.49
C THR A 214 -2.00 12.96 1.57
N MET A 215 -1.61 13.33 0.34
CA MET A 215 -2.52 13.94 -0.63
C MET A 215 -3.72 13.04 -0.95
N ILE A 216 -3.55 11.72 -0.88
CA ILE A 216 -4.61 10.73 -1.13
C ILE A 216 -5.70 10.74 -0.04
N ASP A 217 -5.41 11.30 1.14
CA ASP A 217 -6.38 11.43 2.24
C ASP A 217 -7.59 12.28 1.84
N GLY A 218 -7.41 13.20 0.89
CA GLY A 218 -8.50 14.00 0.31
C GLY A 218 -9.54 13.16 -0.43
N LEU A 219 -9.21 11.94 -0.84
CA LEU A 219 -10.11 10.96 -1.48
C LEU A 219 -10.73 9.98 -0.46
N GLY A 220 -10.45 10.13 0.83
CA GLY A 220 -10.91 9.22 1.88
C GLY A 220 -10.11 7.91 2.00
N VAL A 221 -8.92 7.86 1.41
CA VAL A 221 -7.97 6.75 1.54
C VAL A 221 -6.96 7.12 2.61
N ALA A 222 -6.79 6.32 3.67
CA ALA A 222 -5.78 6.62 4.68
C ALA A 222 -4.37 6.35 4.14
N GLY A 223 -3.54 7.39 4.03
CA GLY A 223 -2.15 7.21 3.63
C GLY A 223 -1.17 8.28 4.07
N TRP A 224 0.09 7.89 4.18
CA TRP A 224 1.16 8.79 4.64
C TRP A 224 2.54 8.36 4.15
N GLY A 225 3.48 9.29 4.27
CA GLY A 225 4.89 9.07 3.92
C GLY A 225 5.62 8.25 4.97
N VAL A 226 6.45 7.31 4.51
CA VAL A 226 7.35 6.48 5.34
C VAL A 226 8.73 6.38 4.69
N GLY A 227 9.72 5.85 5.42
CA GLY A 227 11.03 5.53 4.85
C GLY A 227 10.99 4.32 3.92
N GLY A 228 12.07 4.12 3.14
CA GLY A 228 12.19 2.98 2.21
C GLY A 228 12.11 1.62 2.93
N ILE A 229 12.80 1.49 4.06
CA ILE A 229 12.82 0.25 4.85
C ILE A 229 11.43 -0.09 5.39
N GLU A 230 10.68 0.91 5.88
CA GLU A 230 9.30 0.71 6.31
C GLU A 230 8.38 0.30 5.16
N ALA A 231 8.56 0.90 3.98
CA ALA A 231 7.81 0.54 2.79
C ALA A 231 8.12 -0.90 2.35
N GLU A 232 9.39 -1.31 2.32
CA GLU A 232 9.80 -2.69 2.01
C GLU A 232 9.26 -3.70 3.03
N ALA A 233 9.32 -3.36 4.32
CA ALA A 233 8.73 -4.17 5.38
C ALA A 233 7.22 -4.36 5.16
N ALA A 234 6.50 -3.30 4.77
CA ALA A 234 5.09 -3.38 4.41
C ALA A 234 4.86 -4.26 3.16
N MET A 235 5.70 -4.14 2.13
CA MET A 235 5.64 -5.00 0.93
C MET A 235 5.77 -6.48 1.30
N LEU A 236 6.63 -6.83 2.26
CA LEU A 236 6.87 -8.21 2.69
C LEU A 236 5.91 -8.67 3.81
N GLY A 237 4.87 -7.88 4.12
CA GLY A 237 3.81 -8.23 5.06
C GLY A 237 4.20 -8.12 6.53
N GLN A 238 5.27 -7.39 6.85
CA GLN A 238 5.62 -7.05 8.21
C GLN A 238 4.67 -5.97 8.75
N VAL A 239 4.27 -6.12 10.00
CA VAL A 239 3.37 -5.18 10.68
C VAL A 239 4.21 -4.24 11.52
N ARG A 240 4.13 -2.94 11.24
CA ARG A 240 4.70 -1.87 12.05
C ARG A 240 3.76 -0.67 12.01
N ALA A 241 3.54 -0.02 13.15
CA ALA A 241 3.04 1.34 13.22
C ALA A 241 4.06 2.19 13.98
#